data_AF-A0A8D3BN02-F1
#
_entry.id   AF-A0A8D3BN02-F1
#
_cell.length_a   1.000
_cell.length_b   1.000
_cell.length_c   1.000
_cell.angle_alpha   90.00
_cell.angle_beta   90.00
_cell.angle_gamma   90.00
#
_symmetry.space_group_name_H-M   'P 1'
#
loop_
_entity.id
_entity.type
_entity.pdbx_description
1 polymer ?
#
loop_
_entity_poly.entity_id
_entity_poly.type
_entity_poly.pdbx_seq_one_letter_code
_entity_poly.pdbx_strand_id
1 'polypeptide(L)'
;MCARACALRARSLASISSLPPAVAEFVKGAVEECKPTGVHVVTGTPEETANILAGLERDGMVKKLPKYDNCWLARTDPKDVARVESKTVIVTKSQRDTIPIPADGAKSQLGSWMSESDWQRAREERFPGCMAGRTMYVIPFSMGPVGSTLSKYGVQVTDSPYVVASMGIMTRMGSPVLNKLAEGEEFVRCQHSLGRPLPLRTPLVNSWPCNPEKVLISHLPDTRQILSFGSGYGGNSLLGKKCFALRIASRIAKDEGWLAEHMLILGITNPQGVKRYVAAAFPSACGKTNLAMMKPALPGWKVECVGDDIAWMKFDSQGKLRAINPENGFFGVAPGTSDKTNPYAMATIAKNTVFTNVGETSDGGVWWEGLDPPAAGVTLTDWHGKTWKQGSSTPCAHPNSRFCAPAAQCPIVDPQWESEEGVPIDAIIFGGRRPEG
;
A
#
# COMPACT_ATOMS: atom_id res chain seq x y z
N MET A 1 42.60 19.16 14.58
CA MET A 1 42.43 18.35 13.35
C MET A 1 40.94 18.19 13.09
N CYS A 2 40.48 18.61 11.92
CA CYS A 2 39.09 18.69 11.51
C CYS A 2 38.42 17.31 11.43
N ALA A 3 37.27 17.13 12.07
CA ALA A 3 36.30 16.09 11.73
C ALA A 3 35.12 16.75 11.00
N ARG A 4 35.02 16.48 9.70
CA ARG A 4 33.90 16.89 8.84
C ARG A 4 32.67 16.07 9.22
N ALA A 5 31.68 16.71 9.83
CA ALA A 5 30.33 16.17 9.92
C ALA A 5 29.67 16.28 8.54
N CYS A 6 29.30 15.14 7.95
CA CYS A 6 28.49 15.10 6.73
C CYS A 6 27.04 15.44 7.10
N ALA A 7 26.71 16.74 7.06
CA ALA A 7 25.35 17.22 7.23
C ALA A 7 24.53 16.90 5.98
N LEU A 8 23.62 15.92 6.08
CA LEU A 8 22.49 15.81 5.17
C LEU A 8 21.69 17.11 5.26
N ARG A 9 21.79 17.95 4.22
CA ARG A 9 21.05 19.21 4.13
C ARG A 9 19.54 18.91 4.09
N ALA A 10 18.85 19.16 5.20
CA ALA A 10 17.42 19.41 5.17
C ALA A 10 17.18 20.61 4.25
N ARG A 11 16.43 20.42 3.16
CA ARG A 11 16.03 21.54 2.32
C ARG A 11 15.09 22.44 3.14
N SER A 12 15.48 23.70 3.28
CA SER A 12 14.70 24.75 3.93
C SER A 12 13.31 24.91 3.27
N LEU A 13 12.33 25.41 4.05
CA LEU A 13 10.99 25.84 3.62
C LEU A 13 11.01 26.74 2.36
N ALA A 14 12.14 27.37 2.03
CA ALA A 14 12.35 28.11 0.79
C ALA A 14 12.32 27.26 -0.51
N SER A 15 12.28 25.93 -0.41
CA SER A 15 12.27 25.02 -1.58
C SER A 15 10.88 24.66 -2.11
N ILE A 16 9.80 25.16 -1.50
CA ILE A 16 8.41 24.98 -1.97
C ILE A 16 8.20 25.60 -3.35
N SER A 17 8.99 26.60 -3.75
CA SER A 17 8.91 27.30 -5.04
C SER A 17 9.17 26.43 -6.28
N SER A 18 9.50 25.14 -6.11
CA SER A 18 9.67 24.17 -7.21
C SER A 18 8.50 23.19 -7.37
N LEU A 19 7.48 23.25 -6.51
CA LEU A 19 6.28 22.42 -6.65
C LEU A 19 5.28 23.09 -7.59
N PRO A 20 4.51 22.31 -8.39
CA PRO A 20 3.38 22.83 -9.13
C PRO A 20 2.41 23.59 -8.21
N PRO A 21 1.79 24.71 -8.64
CA PRO A 21 1.02 25.59 -7.74
C PRO A 21 -0.02 24.87 -6.88
N ALA A 22 -0.84 23.99 -7.46
CA ALA A 22 -1.87 23.25 -6.73
C ALA A 22 -1.28 22.26 -5.71
N VAL A 23 -0.10 21.68 -6.01
CA VAL A 23 0.64 20.82 -5.08
C VAL A 23 1.23 21.65 -3.95
N ALA A 24 1.83 22.80 -4.26
CA ALA A 24 2.38 23.72 -3.28
C ALA A 24 1.31 24.21 -2.29
N GLU A 25 0.12 24.54 -2.79
CA GLU A 25 -1.03 24.95 -1.96
C GLU A 25 -1.47 23.84 -1.01
N PHE A 26 -1.66 22.63 -1.51
CA PHE A 26 -2.01 21.46 -0.69
C PHE A 26 -0.97 21.20 0.40
N VAL A 27 0.32 21.18 0.03
CA VAL A 27 1.42 20.96 0.98
C VAL A 27 1.50 22.08 2.00
N LYS A 28 1.33 23.35 1.59
CA LYS A 28 1.33 24.50 2.50
C LYS A 28 0.22 24.37 3.55
N GLY A 29 -1.00 24.04 3.14
CA GLY A 29 -2.11 23.81 4.07
C GLY A 29 -1.82 22.68 5.06
N ALA A 30 -1.26 21.56 4.58
CA ALA A 30 -0.87 20.46 5.45
C ALA A 30 0.24 20.85 6.44
N VAL A 31 1.24 21.64 6.02
CA VAL A 31 2.32 22.14 6.88
C VAL A 31 1.75 23.08 7.96
N GLU A 32 0.86 23.99 7.58
CA GLU A 32 0.21 24.91 8.50
C GLU A 32 -0.63 24.18 9.55
N GLU A 33 -1.32 23.11 9.18
CA GLU A 33 -2.11 22.29 10.11
C GLU A 33 -1.21 21.38 10.99
N CYS A 34 -0.32 20.61 10.37
CA CYS A 34 0.39 19.52 11.03
C CYS A 34 1.66 19.95 11.78
N LYS A 35 2.19 21.15 11.50
CA LYS A 35 3.41 21.73 12.09
C LYS A 35 4.65 20.82 12.06
N PRO A 36 5.04 20.24 10.90
CA PRO A 36 6.27 19.45 10.81
C PRO A 36 7.52 20.33 11.03
N THR A 37 8.63 19.72 11.44
CA THR A 37 9.92 20.42 11.61
C THR A 37 10.58 20.73 10.27
N GLY A 38 10.29 19.92 9.24
CA GLY A 38 10.80 20.12 7.90
C GLY A 38 9.94 19.40 6.87
N VAL A 39 10.13 19.75 5.60
CA VAL A 39 9.42 19.14 4.48
C VAL A 39 10.44 18.50 3.54
N HIS A 40 10.18 17.26 3.13
CA HIS A 40 11.01 16.51 2.19
C HIS A 40 10.18 16.08 0.98
N VAL A 41 10.45 16.68 -0.18
CA VAL A 41 9.80 16.28 -1.44
C VAL A 41 10.52 15.07 -2.01
N VAL A 42 9.81 13.96 -2.12
CA VAL A 42 10.34 12.68 -2.58
C VAL A 42 10.51 12.70 -4.10
N THR A 43 11.71 12.35 -4.55
CA THR A 43 12.10 12.33 -5.97
C THR A 43 12.08 10.94 -6.57
N GLY A 44 12.08 9.89 -5.75
CA GLY A 44 11.98 8.49 -6.16
C GLY A 44 13.30 7.87 -6.59
N THR A 45 14.45 8.50 -6.30
CA THR A 45 15.74 7.95 -6.71
C THR A 45 16.13 6.72 -5.86
N PRO A 46 16.92 5.79 -6.41
CA PRO A 46 17.44 4.66 -5.63
C PRO A 46 18.27 5.09 -4.41
N GLU A 47 19.06 6.16 -4.54
CA GLU A 47 19.84 6.73 -3.44
C GLU A 47 18.95 7.26 -2.31
N GLU A 48 17.89 8.00 -2.67
CA GLU A 48 16.91 8.49 -1.69
C GLU A 48 16.23 7.33 -0.95
N THR A 49 15.85 6.28 -1.67
CA THR A 49 15.25 5.07 -1.09
C THR A 49 16.21 4.37 -0.12
N ALA A 50 17.48 4.21 -0.50
CA ALA A 50 18.50 3.61 0.35
C ALA A 50 18.74 4.45 1.62
N ASN A 51 18.77 5.77 1.50
CA ASN A 51 18.93 6.69 2.63
C ASN A 51 17.73 6.63 3.61
N ILE A 52 16.51 6.52 3.09
CA ILE A 52 15.30 6.35 3.90
C ILE A 52 15.34 5.03 4.68
N LEU A 53 15.69 3.92 4.03
CA LEU A 53 15.81 2.61 4.67
C LEU A 53 16.92 2.58 5.73
N ALA A 54 18.08 3.17 5.45
CA ALA A 54 19.16 3.32 6.44
C ALA A 54 18.76 4.19 7.64
N GLY A 55 17.91 5.20 7.42
CA GLY A 55 17.31 6.00 8.50
C GLY A 55 16.36 5.17 9.37
N LEU A 56 15.45 4.43 8.74
CA LEU A 56 14.53 3.51 9.44
C LEU A 56 15.27 2.45 10.26
N GLU A 57 16.38 1.92 9.74
CA GLU A 57 17.22 0.96 10.46
C GLU A 57 17.90 1.58 11.67
N ARG A 58 18.46 2.79 11.51
CA ARG A 58 19.07 3.54 12.61
C ARG A 58 18.07 3.85 13.73
N ASP A 59 16.83 4.14 13.37
CA ASP A 59 15.74 4.41 14.31
C ASP A 59 15.14 3.12 14.91
N GLY A 60 15.62 1.94 14.47
CA GLY A 60 15.16 0.63 14.92
C GLY A 60 13.76 0.24 14.45
N MET A 61 13.18 0.99 13.49
CA MET A 61 11.84 0.72 12.95
C MET A 61 11.85 -0.44 11.94
N VAL A 62 12.98 -0.63 11.25
CA VAL A 62 13.23 -1.80 10.39
C VAL A 62 14.56 -2.44 10.75
N LYS A 63 14.74 -3.70 10.36
CA LYS A 63 16.00 -4.44 10.47
C LYS A 63 16.37 -5.01 9.10
N LYS A 64 17.63 -4.88 8.68
CA LYS A 64 18.10 -5.55 7.45
C LYS A 64 18.14 -7.07 7.63
N LEU A 65 17.74 -7.81 6.60
CA LEU A 65 17.73 -9.28 6.56
C LEU A 65 18.94 -9.78 5.75
N PRO A 66 20.07 -10.14 6.38
CA PRO A 66 21.32 -10.41 5.67
C PRO A 66 21.32 -11.71 4.84
N LYS A 67 20.32 -12.58 5.03
CA LYS A 67 20.16 -13.79 4.20
C LYS A 67 19.69 -13.46 2.77
N TYR A 68 19.17 -12.26 2.54
CA TYR A 68 18.56 -11.83 1.28
C TYR A 68 19.20 -10.53 0.76
N ASP A 69 18.98 -10.24 -0.52
CA ASP A 69 19.50 -9.02 -1.13
C ASP A 69 18.55 -7.84 -0.90
N ASN A 70 19.00 -6.84 -0.13
CA ASN A 70 18.23 -5.62 0.15
C ASN A 70 16.81 -5.88 0.70
N CYS A 71 16.64 -6.87 1.58
CA CYS A 71 15.38 -7.12 2.27
C CYS A 71 15.40 -6.59 3.71
N TRP A 72 14.21 -6.22 4.20
CA TRP A 72 14.03 -5.52 5.46
C TRP A 72 12.85 -6.10 6.23
N LEU A 73 12.90 -6.07 7.56
CA LEU A 73 11.84 -6.53 8.46
C LEU A 73 11.38 -5.38 9.36
N ALA A 74 10.09 -5.06 9.31
CA ALA A 74 9.41 -4.19 10.27
C ALA A 74 8.56 -5.03 11.24
N ARG A 75 8.54 -4.65 12.52
CA ARG A 75 7.61 -5.17 13.52
C ARG A 75 6.76 -4.00 14.03
N THR A 76 5.44 -4.12 13.95
CA THR A 76 4.52 -3.04 14.35
C THR A 76 4.17 -3.14 15.83
N ASP A 77 3.50 -2.10 16.34
CA ASP A 77 2.69 -2.23 17.56
C ASP A 77 1.57 -3.26 17.29
N PRO A 78 1.31 -4.23 18.20
CA PRO A 78 0.21 -5.19 18.05
C PRO A 78 -1.19 -4.58 17.90
N LYS A 79 -1.37 -3.31 18.30
CA LYS A 79 -2.60 -2.54 18.10
C LYS A 79 -2.74 -1.94 16.70
N ASP A 80 -1.74 -2.08 15.83
CA ASP A 80 -1.69 -1.52 14.48
C ASP A 80 -1.22 -2.54 13.43
N VAL A 81 -2.04 -3.60 13.22
CA VAL A 81 -1.67 -4.80 12.45
C VAL A 81 -2.60 -5.12 11.27
N ALA A 82 -3.68 -4.34 11.11
CA ALA A 82 -4.72 -4.59 10.12
C ALA A 82 -5.51 -3.32 9.78
N ARG A 83 -6.37 -3.41 8.76
CA ARG A 83 -7.37 -2.39 8.49
C ARG A 83 -8.38 -2.33 9.63
N VAL A 84 -8.81 -1.13 10.01
CA VAL A 84 -9.84 -0.93 11.05
C VAL A 84 -11.12 -0.45 10.38
N GLU A 85 -11.93 -1.39 9.89
CA GLU A 85 -13.13 -1.09 9.09
C GLU A 85 -14.13 -0.21 9.86
N SER A 86 -14.28 -0.42 11.17
CA SER A 86 -15.13 0.41 12.04
C SER A 86 -14.66 1.86 12.19
N LYS A 87 -13.40 2.16 11.85
CA LYS A 87 -12.80 3.50 11.84
C LYS A 87 -12.50 4.00 10.43
N THR A 88 -13.05 3.33 9.41
CA THR A 88 -12.91 3.70 8.00
C THR A 88 -14.23 4.26 7.50
N VAL A 89 -14.26 5.53 7.10
CA VAL A 89 -15.49 6.25 6.74
C VAL A 89 -15.40 6.92 5.38
N ILE A 90 -16.54 7.12 4.75
CA ILE A 90 -16.71 8.00 3.59
C ILE A 90 -17.58 9.18 4.04
N VAL A 91 -17.15 10.38 3.69
CA VAL A 91 -17.79 11.64 4.07
C VAL A 91 -18.42 12.23 2.83
N THR A 92 -19.75 12.32 2.84
CA THR A 92 -20.57 12.91 1.77
C THR A 92 -21.68 13.73 2.39
N LYS A 93 -22.20 14.71 1.64
CA LYS A 93 -23.32 15.55 2.08
C LYS A 93 -24.54 14.74 2.52
N SER A 94 -24.89 13.69 1.77
CA SER A 94 -25.99 12.76 2.10
C SER A 94 -25.44 11.37 2.41
N GLN A 95 -25.97 10.73 3.45
CA GLN A 95 -25.65 9.34 3.80
C GLN A 95 -25.93 8.38 2.65
N ARG A 96 -27.01 8.63 1.88
CA ARG A 96 -27.45 7.77 0.78
C ARG A 96 -26.46 7.74 -0.40
N ASP A 97 -25.62 8.77 -0.54
CA ASP A 97 -24.60 8.81 -1.59
C ASP A 97 -23.42 7.88 -1.28
N THR A 98 -23.27 7.49 -0.01
CA THR A 98 -22.21 6.60 0.49
C THR A 98 -22.70 5.16 0.69
N ILE A 99 -23.87 4.97 1.32
CA ILE A 99 -24.44 3.65 1.62
C ILE A 99 -25.95 3.65 1.38
N PRO A 100 -26.54 2.50 0.99
CA PRO A 100 -27.99 2.32 1.08
C PRO A 100 -28.48 2.58 2.50
N ILE A 101 -29.63 3.24 2.65
CA ILE A 101 -30.23 3.51 3.97
C ILE A 101 -30.78 2.18 4.52
N PRO A 102 -30.26 1.67 5.65
CA PRO A 102 -30.70 0.40 6.21
C PRO A 102 -32.16 0.47 6.66
N ALA A 103 -32.90 -0.62 6.47
CA ALA A 103 -34.22 -0.79 7.08
C ALA A 103 -34.09 -0.98 8.60
N ASP A 104 -35.12 -0.55 9.33
CA ASP A 104 -35.33 -0.85 10.77
C ASP A 104 -34.16 -0.49 11.71
N GLY A 105 -33.37 0.53 11.36
CA GLY A 105 -32.26 1.00 12.18
C GLY A 105 -31.05 0.06 12.22
N ALA A 106 -30.98 -0.95 11.34
CA ALA A 106 -29.83 -1.83 11.24
C ALA A 106 -28.54 -1.06 10.88
N LYS A 107 -27.40 -1.53 11.37
CA LYS A 107 -26.10 -0.96 10.96
C LYS A 107 -25.74 -1.46 9.56
N SER A 108 -25.41 -0.55 8.65
CA SER A 108 -24.93 -0.93 7.31
C SER A 108 -23.67 -1.78 7.37
N GLN A 109 -23.61 -2.81 6.52
CA GLN A 109 -22.44 -3.65 6.29
C GLN A 109 -21.71 -3.30 4.98
N LEU A 110 -22.22 -2.31 4.24
CA LEU A 110 -21.72 -1.92 2.91
C LEU A 110 -20.78 -0.71 2.95
N GLY A 111 -20.47 -0.21 4.15
CA GLY A 111 -19.63 0.97 4.37
C GLY A 111 -20.02 1.69 5.66
N SER A 112 -19.27 2.74 5.98
CA SER A 112 -19.59 3.64 7.10
C SER A 112 -19.59 5.07 6.60
N TRP A 113 -20.69 5.77 6.82
CA TRP A 113 -20.82 7.19 6.52
C TRP A 113 -20.52 8.02 7.76
N MET A 114 -19.91 9.18 7.57
CA MET A 114 -19.72 10.21 8.58
C MET A 114 -20.13 11.55 7.99
N SER A 115 -20.88 12.36 8.73
CA SER A 115 -21.26 13.69 8.24
C SER A 115 -20.05 14.61 8.13
N GLU A 116 -20.12 15.63 7.27
CA GLU A 116 -19.05 16.62 7.12
C GLU A 116 -18.73 17.34 8.43
N SER A 117 -19.75 17.65 9.24
CA SER A 117 -19.57 18.35 10.51
C SER A 117 -18.93 17.46 11.58
N ASP A 118 -19.30 16.17 11.65
CA ASP A 118 -18.67 15.22 12.56
C ASP A 118 -17.21 14.96 12.15
N TRP A 119 -16.97 14.83 10.86
CA TRP A 119 -15.63 14.64 10.31
C TRP A 119 -14.73 15.85 10.59
N GLN A 120 -15.24 17.07 10.42
CA GLN A 120 -14.47 18.29 10.69
C GLN A 120 -14.06 18.38 12.17
N ARG A 121 -14.96 18.08 13.12
CA ARG A 121 -14.61 17.97 14.54
C ARG A 121 -13.56 16.91 14.79
N ALA A 122 -13.72 15.73 14.17
CA ALA A 122 -12.75 14.64 14.30
C ALA A 122 -11.36 15.01 13.74
N ARG A 123 -11.29 15.81 12.67
CA ARG A 123 -10.06 16.33 12.08
C ARG A 123 -9.35 17.30 13.03
N GLU A 124 -10.09 18.26 13.60
CA GLU A 124 -9.58 19.25 14.56
C GLU A 124 -9.01 18.62 15.83
N GLU A 125 -9.57 17.49 16.28
CA GLU A 125 -9.05 16.73 17.43
C GLU A 125 -7.75 15.95 17.16
N ARG A 126 -7.33 15.86 15.90
CA ARG A 126 -6.29 14.92 15.43
C ARG A 126 -5.11 15.61 14.78
N PHE A 127 -5.34 16.39 13.73
CA PHE A 127 -4.28 16.87 12.84
C PHE A 127 -3.50 18.10 13.34
N PRO A 128 -4.08 19.06 14.07
CA PRO A 128 -3.34 20.22 14.56
C PRO A 128 -2.06 19.82 15.33
N GLY A 129 -0.90 20.19 14.78
CA GLY A 129 0.41 19.90 15.36
C GLY A 129 0.82 18.42 15.40
N CYS A 130 0.14 17.53 14.67
CA CYS A 130 0.37 16.08 14.77
C CYS A 130 1.75 15.61 14.29
N MET A 131 2.45 16.43 13.49
CA MET A 131 3.79 16.15 12.96
C MET A 131 4.89 16.95 13.66
N ALA A 132 4.61 17.61 14.79
CA ALA A 132 5.64 18.35 15.53
C ALA A 132 6.87 17.48 15.81
N GLY A 133 8.05 18.01 15.49
CA GLY A 133 9.32 17.27 15.63
C GLY A 133 9.60 16.23 14.55
N ARG A 134 8.73 16.07 13.54
CA ARG A 134 8.87 15.10 12.45
C ARG A 134 9.03 15.79 11.10
N THR A 135 9.64 15.09 10.17
CA THR A 135 9.66 15.47 8.75
C THR A 135 8.33 15.10 8.12
N MET A 136 7.73 16.03 7.38
CA MET A 136 6.65 15.73 6.43
C MET A 136 7.27 15.37 5.08
N TYR A 137 7.06 14.15 4.63
CA TYR A 137 7.41 13.69 3.30
C TYR A 137 6.25 14.00 2.34
N VAL A 138 6.56 14.56 1.17
CA VAL A 138 5.63 14.80 0.07
C VAL A 138 5.91 13.77 -1.01
N ILE A 139 4.96 12.87 -1.25
CA ILE A 139 5.05 11.73 -2.14
C ILE A 139 4.15 12.00 -3.36
N PRO A 140 4.68 12.52 -4.47
CA PRO A 140 3.98 12.52 -5.75
C PRO A 140 3.97 11.09 -6.32
N PHE A 141 2.80 10.55 -6.64
CA PHE A 141 2.68 9.18 -7.16
C PHE A 141 1.61 9.04 -8.25
N SER A 142 1.80 8.05 -9.11
CA SER A 142 0.85 7.64 -10.13
C SER A 142 0.30 6.25 -9.82
N MET A 143 -1.02 6.12 -9.95
CA MET A 143 -1.73 4.86 -9.98
C MET A 143 -1.95 4.49 -11.46
N GLY A 144 -1.25 3.46 -11.92
CA GLY A 144 -1.11 3.07 -13.33
C GLY A 144 0.20 3.55 -13.97
N PRO A 145 0.52 3.10 -15.20
CA PRO A 145 1.68 3.56 -15.95
C PRO A 145 1.63 5.09 -16.18
N VAL A 146 2.73 5.79 -15.92
CA VAL A 146 2.77 7.26 -16.09
C VAL A 146 2.52 7.60 -17.55
N GLY A 147 1.47 8.37 -17.85
CA GLY A 147 1.06 8.72 -19.22
C GLY A 147 -0.15 7.94 -19.75
N SER A 148 -0.51 6.80 -19.16
CA SER A 148 -1.74 6.09 -19.55
C SER A 148 -2.98 6.96 -19.34
N THR A 149 -3.93 6.91 -20.26
CA THR A 149 -5.23 7.60 -20.15
C THR A 149 -6.09 7.07 -19.00
N LEU A 150 -5.77 5.88 -18.47
CA LEU A 150 -6.44 5.30 -17.30
C LEU A 150 -5.74 5.67 -15.99
N SER A 151 -4.52 6.22 -16.04
CA SER A 151 -3.80 6.58 -14.84
C SER A 151 -4.42 7.77 -14.14
N LYS A 152 -4.28 7.79 -12.81
CA LYS A 152 -4.65 8.93 -11.98
C LYS A 152 -3.50 9.24 -11.04
N TYR A 153 -3.29 10.52 -10.77
CA TYR A 153 -2.20 10.99 -9.94
C TYR A 153 -2.67 11.29 -8.51
N GLY A 154 -1.73 11.21 -7.58
CA GLY A 154 -1.95 11.55 -6.19
C GLY A 154 -0.72 12.23 -5.59
N VAL A 155 -0.96 13.03 -4.55
CA VAL A 155 0.09 13.57 -3.71
C VAL A 155 -0.21 13.16 -2.27
N GLN A 156 0.66 12.33 -1.70
CA GLN A 156 0.57 11.91 -0.31
C GLN A 156 1.55 12.68 0.57
N VAL A 157 1.05 13.38 1.59
CA VAL A 157 1.87 13.89 2.69
C VAL A 157 1.86 12.91 3.86
N THR A 158 3.02 12.63 4.45
CA THR A 158 3.14 11.70 5.58
C THR A 158 4.31 12.04 6.49
N ASP A 159 4.20 11.71 7.77
CA ASP A 159 5.31 11.75 8.75
C ASP A 159 6.03 10.40 8.96
N SER A 160 5.84 9.44 8.03
CA SER A 160 6.32 8.07 8.17
C SER A 160 7.28 7.70 7.03
N PRO A 161 8.59 7.55 7.28
CA PRO A 161 9.53 7.08 6.26
C PRO A 161 9.23 5.64 5.80
N TYR A 162 8.62 4.80 6.64
CA TYR A 162 8.17 3.46 6.26
C TYR A 162 7.10 3.50 5.16
N VAL A 163 6.17 4.48 5.26
CA VAL A 163 5.15 4.72 4.23
C VAL A 163 5.81 5.17 2.93
N VAL A 164 6.83 6.04 2.98
CA VAL A 164 7.57 6.46 1.79
C VAL A 164 8.22 5.26 1.09
N ALA A 165 8.97 4.44 1.82
CA ALA A 165 9.63 3.26 1.27
C ALA A 165 8.62 2.27 0.65
N SER A 166 7.50 2.04 1.33
CA SER A 166 6.45 1.15 0.84
C SER A 166 5.69 1.72 -0.37
N MET A 167 5.40 3.03 -0.40
CA MET A 167 4.77 3.68 -1.55
C MET A 167 5.69 3.68 -2.78
N GLY A 168 7.01 3.79 -2.58
CA GLY A 168 7.99 3.64 -3.66
C GLY A 168 7.99 2.26 -4.32
N ILE A 169 7.60 1.22 -3.59
CA ILE A 169 7.37 -0.13 -4.15
C ILE A 169 5.98 -0.23 -4.80
N MET A 170 4.95 0.24 -4.10
CA MET A 170 3.55 -0.01 -4.48
C MET A 170 2.99 0.92 -5.55
N THR A 171 3.67 2.03 -5.84
CA THR A 171 3.23 3.04 -6.83
C THR A 171 4.41 3.49 -7.70
N ARG A 172 4.14 4.15 -8.82
CA ARG A 172 5.19 4.90 -9.54
C ARG A 172 5.34 6.26 -8.85
N MET A 173 6.47 6.46 -8.16
CA MET A 173 6.68 7.59 -7.26
C MET A 173 7.79 8.51 -7.78
N GLY A 174 7.63 9.82 -7.58
CA GLY A 174 8.73 10.79 -7.70
C GLY A 174 8.63 11.76 -8.88
N SER A 175 9.79 12.17 -9.40
CA SER A 175 9.91 13.27 -10.37
C SER A 175 9.09 13.12 -11.66
N PRO A 176 8.96 11.93 -12.29
CA PRO A 176 8.11 11.79 -13.48
C PRO A 176 6.65 12.18 -13.22
N VAL A 177 6.15 11.95 -12.00
CA VAL A 177 4.79 12.35 -11.61
C VAL A 177 4.71 13.85 -11.36
N LEU A 178 5.73 14.45 -10.73
CA LEU A 178 5.77 15.91 -10.56
C LEU A 178 5.71 16.65 -11.91
N ASN A 179 6.36 16.11 -12.95
CA ASN A 179 6.29 16.69 -14.29
C ASN A 179 4.86 16.69 -14.82
N LYS A 180 4.12 15.57 -14.65
CA LYS A 180 2.70 15.50 -15.03
C LYS A 180 1.82 16.47 -14.25
N LEU A 181 2.07 16.61 -12.96
CA LEU A 181 1.37 17.60 -12.13
C LEU A 181 1.73 19.05 -12.53
N ALA A 182 2.95 19.30 -13.02
CA ALA A 182 3.36 20.59 -13.56
C ALA A 182 2.68 20.92 -14.90
N GLU A 183 2.33 19.90 -15.68
CA GLU A 183 1.53 20.01 -16.91
C GLU A 183 0.04 20.32 -16.64
N GLY A 184 -0.39 20.34 -15.37
CA GLY A 184 -1.74 20.70 -14.96
C GLY A 184 -2.67 19.52 -14.68
N GLU A 185 -2.13 18.30 -14.58
CA GLU A 185 -2.92 17.11 -14.23
C GLU A 185 -3.56 17.22 -12.84
N GLU A 186 -4.81 16.78 -12.74
CA GLU A 186 -5.55 16.68 -11.49
C GLU A 186 -4.98 15.57 -10.59
N PHE A 187 -5.08 15.76 -9.28
CA PHE A 187 -4.58 14.77 -8.32
C PHE A 187 -5.45 14.59 -7.09
N VAL A 188 -5.40 13.39 -6.53
CA VAL A 188 -6.03 13.07 -5.24
C VAL A 188 -5.12 13.51 -4.10
N ARG A 189 -5.66 14.34 -3.20
CA ARG A 189 -4.96 14.89 -2.03
C ARG A 189 -5.00 13.86 -0.90
N CYS A 190 -3.84 13.34 -0.54
CA CYS A 190 -3.72 12.27 0.45
C CYS A 190 -2.94 12.80 1.68
N GLN A 191 -3.57 12.95 2.83
CA GLN A 191 -2.91 13.42 4.06
C GLN A 191 -2.89 12.31 5.11
N HIS A 192 -1.69 11.93 5.53
CA HIS A 192 -1.48 10.86 6.49
C HIS A 192 -0.63 11.35 7.67
N SER A 193 -0.99 10.97 8.90
CA SER A 193 -0.09 11.07 10.05
C SER A 193 -0.21 9.86 10.96
N LEU A 194 0.91 9.43 11.52
CA LEU A 194 0.97 8.41 12.57
C LEU A 194 0.33 8.89 13.89
N GLY A 195 0.11 10.21 14.04
CA GLY A 195 -0.56 10.81 15.19
C GLY A 195 0.27 10.79 16.46
N ARG A 196 1.59 10.90 16.33
CA ARG A 196 2.59 10.75 17.40
C ARG A 196 3.64 11.86 17.38
N PRO A 197 3.26 13.13 17.63
CA PRO A 197 4.21 14.25 17.64
C PRO A 197 5.31 14.05 18.71
N LEU A 198 6.45 14.69 18.50
CA LEU A 198 7.56 14.74 19.46
C LEU A 198 7.49 16.02 20.32
N PRO A 199 8.00 15.99 21.57
CA PRO A 199 8.49 14.82 22.29
C PRO A 199 7.38 13.78 22.54
N LEU A 200 7.74 12.50 22.55
CA LEU A 200 6.77 11.42 22.72
C LEU A 200 6.10 11.50 24.09
N ARG A 201 4.77 11.37 24.12
CA ARG A 201 3.99 11.33 25.37
C ARG A 201 3.96 9.94 26.02
N THR A 202 4.10 8.89 25.22
CA THR A 202 4.21 7.51 25.69
C THR A 202 5.30 6.76 24.92
N PRO A 203 5.93 5.73 25.49
CA PRO A 203 6.90 4.90 24.79
C PRO A 203 6.31 4.25 23.54
N LEU A 204 7.17 3.95 22.56
CA LEU A 204 6.78 3.18 21.39
C LEU A 204 6.91 1.69 21.69
N VAL A 205 5.99 0.88 21.18
CA VAL A 205 6.14 -0.56 21.10
C VAL A 205 6.83 -0.88 19.78
N ASN A 206 7.91 -1.67 19.79
CA ASN A 206 8.66 -2.09 18.61
C ASN A 206 9.14 -0.92 17.72
N SER A 207 9.48 0.23 18.30
CA SER A 207 9.82 1.46 17.57
C SER A 207 8.77 1.88 16.53
N TRP A 208 7.51 1.45 16.71
CA TRP A 208 6.42 1.69 15.78
C TRP A 208 5.50 2.81 16.29
N PRO A 209 5.60 4.05 15.75
CA PRO A 209 4.67 5.11 16.08
C PRO A 209 3.27 4.82 15.54
N CYS A 210 2.29 4.76 16.43
CA CYS A 210 0.87 4.74 16.06
C CYS A 210 0.01 5.35 17.17
N ASN A 211 -1.24 5.70 16.85
CA ASN A 211 -2.24 6.20 17.77
C ASN A 211 -3.55 5.40 17.64
N PRO A 212 -3.60 4.15 18.16
CA PRO A 212 -4.72 3.23 17.96
C PRO A 212 -6.07 3.77 18.43
N GLU A 213 -6.07 4.58 19.49
CA GLU A 213 -7.28 5.18 20.07
C GLU A 213 -7.94 6.16 19.10
N LYS A 214 -7.13 7.02 18.45
CA LYS A 214 -7.60 8.06 17.54
C LYS A 214 -7.61 7.68 16.06
N VAL A 215 -7.36 6.40 15.71
CA VAL A 215 -7.38 5.97 14.30
C VAL A 215 -8.64 6.47 13.59
N LEU A 216 -8.47 7.04 12.39
CA LEU A 216 -9.57 7.43 11.52
C LEU A 216 -9.06 7.47 10.08
N ILE A 217 -9.72 6.72 9.19
CA ILE A 217 -9.41 6.70 7.76
C ILE A 217 -10.63 7.23 7.02
N SER A 218 -10.54 8.46 6.52
CA SER A 218 -11.65 9.19 5.91
C SER A 218 -11.42 9.44 4.42
N HIS A 219 -12.50 9.36 3.65
CA HIS A 219 -12.50 9.53 2.20
C HIS A 219 -13.56 10.59 1.86
N LEU A 220 -13.14 11.64 1.16
CA LEU A 220 -13.99 12.76 0.74
C LEU A 220 -14.01 12.77 -0.79
N PRO A 221 -14.89 11.99 -1.43
CA PRO A 221 -14.88 11.83 -2.88
C PRO A 221 -15.16 13.15 -3.61
N ASP A 222 -16.07 13.97 -3.10
CA ASP A 222 -16.50 15.23 -3.74
C ASP A 222 -15.35 16.25 -3.88
N THR A 223 -14.35 16.17 -3.00
CA THR A 223 -13.17 17.04 -3.00
C THR A 223 -11.88 16.30 -3.37
N ARG A 224 -11.98 15.02 -3.75
CA ARG A 224 -10.84 14.14 -4.08
C ARG A 224 -9.79 14.12 -2.96
N GLN A 225 -10.23 13.96 -1.72
CA GLN A 225 -9.33 13.91 -0.56
C GLN A 225 -9.40 12.59 0.20
N ILE A 226 -8.27 12.20 0.76
CA ILE A 226 -8.13 11.10 1.70
C ILE A 226 -7.36 11.64 2.90
N LEU A 227 -7.93 11.49 4.10
CA LEU A 227 -7.22 11.81 5.34
C LEU A 227 -7.18 10.57 6.22
N SER A 228 -5.98 10.17 6.62
CA SER A 228 -5.74 9.01 7.47
C SER A 228 -4.89 9.38 8.67
N PHE A 229 -5.34 8.98 9.86
CA PHE A 229 -4.69 9.32 11.11
C PHE A 229 -4.49 8.08 11.98
N GLY A 230 -3.34 8.00 12.65
CA GLY A 230 -3.09 7.11 13.79
C GLY A 230 -2.63 5.70 13.47
N SER A 231 -2.53 5.30 12.20
CA SER A 231 -2.11 3.95 11.80
C SER A 231 -1.03 4.01 10.72
N GLY A 232 0.10 3.34 10.96
CA GLY A 232 1.17 3.18 9.98
C GLY A 232 1.00 1.94 9.10
N TYR A 233 0.00 1.09 9.36
CA TYR A 233 -0.13 -0.22 8.72
C TYR A 233 -0.79 -0.16 7.34
N GLY A 234 -0.06 -0.64 6.33
CA GLY A 234 -0.58 -1.11 5.03
C GLY A 234 -1.75 -0.29 4.46
N GLY A 235 -2.93 -0.90 4.37
CA GLY A 235 -4.11 -0.28 3.74
C GLY A 235 -4.67 0.96 4.44
N ASN A 236 -4.19 1.32 5.64
CA ASN A 236 -4.55 2.56 6.32
C ASN A 236 -3.56 3.70 5.98
N SER A 237 -2.32 3.38 5.59
CA SER A 237 -1.22 4.36 5.45
C SER A 237 -0.68 4.46 4.01
N LEU A 238 -0.75 3.39 3.21
CA LEU A 238 -0.45 3.38 1.78
C LEU A 238 -1.69 3.87 1.03
N LEU A 239 -1.88 5.20 0.98
CA LEU A 239 -3.16 5.78 0.59
C LEU A 239 -3.50 5.56 -0.89
N GLY A 240 -2.49 5.30 -1.73
CA GLY A 240 -2.70 4.82 -3.10
C GLY A 240 -3.44 3.48 -3.18
N LYS A 241 -3.22 2.57 -2.21
CA LYS A 241 -3.66 1.17 -2.29
C LYS A 241 -5.18 1.00 -2.18
N LYS A 242 -5.77 1.04 -0.98
CA LYS A 242 -7.22 0.81 -0.81
C LYS A 242 -8.02 2.11 -0.80
N CYS A 243 -7.48 3.16 -0.20
CA CYS A 243 -8.18 4.43 -0.05
C CYS A 243 -8.40 5.10 -1.40
N PHE A 244 -7.34 5.23 -2.20
CA PHE A 244 -7.45 5.77 -3.54
C PHE A 244 -7.97 4.70 -4.50
N ALA A 245 -7.20 3.64 -4.78
CA ALA A 245 -7.45 2.81 -5.95
C ALA A 245 -8.71 1.94 -5.90
N LEU A 246 -9.41 1.89 -4.78
CA LEU A 246 -10.79 1.36 -4.70
C LEU A 246 -11.80 2.41 -4.28
N ARG A 247 -11.65 3.05 -3.11
CA ARG A 247 -12.77 3.87 -2.56
C ARG A 247 -12.98 5.17 -3.33
N ILE A 248 -11.95 5.99 -3.48
CA ILE A 248 -12.04 7.21 -4.29
C ILE A 248 -12.18 6.86 -5.77
N ALA A 249 -11.38 5.90 -6.26
CA ALA A 249 -11.39 5.49 -7.65
C ALA A 249 -12.75 4.95 -8.10
N SER A 250 -13.43 4.12 -7.32
CA SER A 250 -14.77 3.62 -7.70
C SER A 250 -15.80 4.74 -7.83
N ARG A 251 -15.68 5.82 -7.05
CA ARG A 251 -16.54 6.97 -7.21
C ARG A 251 -16.21 7.77 -8.47
N ILE A 252 -14.92 8.02 -8.72
CA ILE A 252 -14.45 8.64 -9.98
C ILE A 252 -14.91 7.79 -11.18
N ALA A 253 -14.78 6.48 -11.07
CA ALA A 253 -15.15 5.51 -12.10
C ALA A 253 -16.64 5.56 -12.43
N LYS A 254 -17.50 5.62 -11.39
CA LYS A 254 -18.94 5.84 -11.56
C LYS A 254 -19.23 7.15 -12.31
N ASP A 255 -18.52 8.24 -12.00
CA ASP A 255 -18.79 9.55 -12.56
C ASP A 255 -18.22 9.70 -13.99
N GLU A 256 -17.16 8.97 -14.33
CA GLU A 256 -16.45 9.05 -15.62
C GLU A 256 -16.69 7.83 -16.57
N GLY A 257 -17.50 6.86 -16.16
CA GLY A 257 -17.88 5.70 -17.01
C GLY A 257 -16.80 4.63 -17.15
N TRP A 258 -16.13 4.26 -16.05
CA TRP A 258 -15.18 3.14 -15.98
C TRP A 258 -15.39 2.34 -14.67
N LEU A 259 -14.53 1.36 -14.38
CA LEU A 259 -14.65 0.45 -13.23
C LEU A 259 -13.35 0.41 -12.42
N ALA A 260 -13.45 0.49 -11.08
CA ALA A 260 -12.31 0.34 -10.17
C ALA A 260 -12.59 -0.80 -9.19
N GLU A 261 -11.97 -1.95 -9.43
CA GLU A 261 -12.41 -3.21 -8.84
C GLU A 261 -11.32 -3.89 -8.02
N HIS A 262 -11.76 -4.64 -7.00
CA HIS A 262 -10.90 -5.47 -6.16
C HIS A 262 -10.62 -6.81 -6.85
N MET A 263 -9.97 -6.74 -8.00
CA MET A 263 -9.70 -7.88 -8.89
C MET A 263 -8.22 -8.05 -9.15
N LEU A 264 -7.77 -9.30 -9.24
CA LEU A 264 -6.52 -9.61 -9.94
C LEU A 264 -6.74 -9.48 -11.46
N ILE A 265 -5.64 -9.39 -12.22
CA ILE A 265 -5.59 -9.51 -13.67
C ILE A 265 -4.48 -10.49 -14.04
N LEU A 266 -4.80 -11.51 -14.84
CA LEU A 266 -3.82 -12.46 -15.38
C LEU A 266 -4.02 -12.68 -16.87
N GLY A 267 -2.92 -12.97 -17.56
CA GLY A 267 -2.92 -13.53 -18.91
C GLY A 267 -2.79 -15.05 -18.82
N ILE A 268 -3.64 -15.78 -19.54
CA ILE A 268 -3.57 -17.24 -19.66
C ILE A 268 -3.38 -17.63 -21.12
N THR A 269 -2.37 -18.44 -21.40
CA THR A 269 -2.05 -18.95 -22.74
C THR A 269 -2.27 -20.45 -22.79
N ASN A 270 -3.05 -20.91 -23.77
CA ASN A 270 -3.33 -22.33 -23.96
C ASN A 270 -2.22 -23.05 -24.77
N PRO A 271 -2.25 -24.39 -24.88
CA PRO A 271 -1.23 -25.15 -25.63
C PRO A 271 -1.15 -24.83 -27.13
N GLN A 272 -2.16 -24.18 -27.70
CA GLN A 272 -2.17 -23.71 -29.10
C GLN A 272 -1.58 -22.30 -29.25
N GLY A 273 -1.07 -21.69 -28.17
CA GLY A 273 -0.48 -20.34 -28.18
C GLY A 273 -1.50 -19.21 -28.14
N VAL A 274 -2.78 -19.49 -27.91
CA VAL A 274 -3.83 -18.45 -27.80
C VAL A 274 -3.83 -17.90 -26.38
N LYS A 275 -3.58 -16.59 -26.27
CA LYS A 275 -3.59 -15.84 -25.00
C LYS A 275 -4.90 -15.10 -24.80
N ARG A 276 -5.40 -15.12 -23.56
CA ARG A 276 -6.62 -14.43 -23.10
C ARG A 276 -6.35 -13.78 -21.75
N TYR A 277 -7.00 -12.65 -21.45
CA TYR A 277 -6.88 -12.03 -20.13
C TYR A 277 -8.16 -12.19 -19.31
N VAL A 278 -7.97 -12.43 -18.02
CA VAL A 278 -9.03 -12.72 -17.06
C VAL A 278 -8.85 -11.82 -15.84
N ALA A 279 -9.95 -11.25 -15.36
CA ALA A 279 -10.00 -10.58 -14.07
C ALA A 279 -10.75 -11.46 -13.05
N ALA A 280 -10.34 -11.44 -11.77
CA ALA A 280 -11.04 -12.21 -10.74
C ALA A 280 -11.16 -11.48 -9.39
N ALA A 281 -12.38 -11.39 -8.87
CA ALA A 281 -12.72 -10.76 -7.60
C ALA A 281 -12.95 -11.83 -6.52
N PHE A 282 -11.96 -12.00 -5.64
CA PHE A 282 -12.10 -12.78 -4.40
C PHE A 282 -11.90 -11.89 -3.16
N PRO A 283 -12.59 -12.15 -2.04
CA PRO A 283 -12.33 -11.47 -0.78
C PRO A 283 -10.87 -11.58 -0.32
N SER A 284 -10.50 -10.79 0.69
CA SER A 284 -9.15 -10.89 1.29
C SER A 284 -8.88 -12.32 1.76
N ALA A 285 -7.62 -12.77 1.61
CA ALA A 285 -7.18 -14.13 1.94
C ALA A 285 -7.93 -15.27 1.21
N CYS A 286 -8.61 -15.00 0.10
CA CYS A 286 -9.29 -16.01 -0.73
C CYS A 286 -8.53 -16.37 -2.02
N GLY A 287 -7.21 -16.16 -2.06
CA GLY A 287 -6.34 -16.76 -3.10
C GLY A 287 -6.08 -15.93 -4.36
N LYS A 288 -6.35 -14.61 -4.36
CA LYS A 288 -6.06 -13.76 -5.53
C LYS A 288 -4.59 -13.83 -5.96
N THR A 289 -3.65 -13.58 -5.05
CA THR A 289 -2.21 -13.62 -5.33
C THR A 289 -1.75 -15.00 -5.83
N ASN A 290 -2.27 -16.09 -5.25
CA ASN A 290 -1.97 -17.45 -5.72
C ASN A 290 -2.48 -17.71 -7.14
N LEU A 291 -3.67 -17.21 -7.50
CA LEU A 291 -4.23 -17.37 -8.84
C LEU A 291 -3.50 -16.49 -9.87
N ALA A 292 -3.22 -15.23 -9.53
CA ALA A 292 -2.50 -14.30 -10.41
C ALA A 292 -1.08 -14.77 -10.72
N MET A 293 -0.44 -15.45 -9.76
CA MET A 293 0.91 -16.00 -9.87
C MET A 293 0.92 -17.53 -9.91
N MET A 294 -0.08 -18.14 -10.54
CA MET A 294 -0.21 -19.60 -10.55
C MET A 294 0.89 -20.24 -11.40
N LYS A 295 1.51 -21.31 -10.88
CA LYS A 295 2.21 -22.29 -11.72
C LYS A 295 1.19 -23.33 -12.21
N PRO A 296 0.85 -23.37 -13.51
CA PRO A 296 -0.17 -24.29 -14.01
C PRO A 296 0.26 -25.75 -13.80
N ALA A 297 -0.64 -26.57 -13.28
CA ALA A 297 -0.42 -28.02 -13.19
C ALA A 297 -0.60 -28.72 -14.55
N LEU A 298 -1.32 -28.10 -15.47
CA LEU A 298 -1.61 -28.64 -16.80
C LEU A 298 -0.46 -28.33 -17.78
N PRO A 299 0.14 -29.35 -18.42
CA PRO A 299 1.17 -29.13 -19.44
C PRO A 299 0.69 -28.24 -20.58
N GLY A 300 1.59 -27.40 -21.10
CA GLY A 300 1.32 -26.50 -22.23
C GLY A 300 0.51 -25.25 -21.88
N TRP A 301 -0.01 -25.12 -20.66
CA TRP A 301 -0.62 -23.88 -20.18
C TRP A 301 0.40 -22.97 -19.52
N LYS A 302 0.27 -21.66 -19.76
CA LYS A 302 1.09 -20.61 -19.15
C LYS A 302 0.19 -19.56 -18.52
N VAL A 303 0.56 -19.10 -17.33
CA VAL A 303 -0.07 -17.96 -16.64
C VAL A 303 0.97 -16.87 -16.48
N GLU A 304 0.55 -15.63 -16.70
CA GLU A 304 1.35 -14.41 -16.54
C GLU A 304 0.56 -13.39 -15.71
N CYS A 305 1.23 -12.73 -14.77
CA CYS A 305 0.62 -11.82 -13.81
C CYS A 305 0.65 -10.37 -14.32
N VAL A 306 -0.51 -9.73 -14.45
CA VAL A 306 -0.61 -8.28 -14.69
C VAL A 306 -0.74 -7.54 -13.34
N GLY A 307 -1.58 -8.06 -12.44
CA GLY A 307 -1.77 -7.53 -11.08
C GLY A 307 -2.54 -8.50 -10.19
N ASP A 308 -2.40 -8.40 -8.87
CA ASP A 308 -2.94 -9.41 -7.95
C ASP A 308 -4.10 -8.92 -7.06
N ASP A 309 -4.45 -7.64 -7.10
CA ASP A 309 -5.35 -7.06 -6.11
C ASP A 309 -6.30 -5.99 -6.63
N ILE A 310 -5.88 -5.13 -7.58
CA ILE A 310 -6.70 -4.03 -8.09
C ILE A 310 -6.69 -4.03 -9.62
N ALA A 311 -7.87 -3.81 -10.21
CA ALA A 311 -8.06 -3.63 -11.65
C ALA A 311 -8.82 -2.33 -11.91
N TRP A 312 -8.28 -1.46 -12.78
CA TRP A 312 -9.03 -0.35 -13.34
C TRP A 312 -9.38 -0.67 -14.79
N MET A 313 -10.67 -0.65 -15.11
CA MET A 313 -11.17 -1.19 -16.38
C MET A 313 -12.08 -0.20 -17.09
N LYS A 314 -11.94 -0.05 -18.40
CA LYS A 314 -12.76 0.82 -19.24
C LYS A 314 -12.98 0.19 -20.61
N PHE A 315 -14.18 0.33 -21.16
CA PHE A 315 -14.42 -0.05 -22.55
C PHE A 315 -13.70 0.93 -23.49
N ASP A 316 -12.93 0.39 -24.43
CA ASP A 316 -12.34 1.17 -25.51
C ASP A 316 -13.34 1.48 -26.63
N SER A 317 -12.92 2.24 -27.64
CA SER A 317 -13.77 2.60 -28.79
C SER A 317 -14.21 1.42 -29.65
N GLN A 318 -13.61 0.24 -29.47
CA GLN A 318 -13.97 -1.01 -30.15
C GLN A 318 -14.88 -1.90 -29.29
N GLY A 319 -15.30 -1.43 -28.11
CA GLY A 319 -16.14 -2.18 -27.18
C GLY A 319 -15.40 -3.28 -26.43
N LYS A 320 -14.06 -3.26 -26.41
CA LYS A 320 -13.25 -4.19 -25.59
C LYS A 320 -13.02 -3.60 -24.21
N LEU A 321 -13.26 -4.40 -23.17
CA LEU A 321 -12.96 -4.00 -21.79
C LEU A 321 -11.46 -4.06 -21.57
N ARG A 322 -10.79 -2.90 -21.52
CA ARG A 322 -9.36 -2.77 -21.24
C ARG A 322 -9.13 -2.65 -19.75
N ALA A 323 -8.12 -3.32 -19.22
CA ALA A 323 -7.74 -3.26 -17.82
C ALA A 323 -6.27 -2.90 -17.62
N ILE A 324 -5.99 -2.04 -16.64
CA ILE A 324 -4.65 -1.83 -16.11
C ILE A 324 -4.58 -2.28 -14.64
N ASN A 325 -3.39 -2.70 -14.22
CA ASN A 325 -3.05 -2.78 -12.81
C ASN A 325 -2.55 -1.39 -12.36
N PRO A 326 -3.27 -0.67 -11.49
CA PRO A 326 -2.81 0.64 -11.03
C PRO A 326 -1.62 0.55 -10.06
N GLU A 327 -1.32 -0.61 -9.48
CA GLU A 327 -0.22 -0.81 -8.53
C GLU A 327 1.12 -1.13 -9.23
N ASN A 328 2.22 -0.86 -8.56
CA ASN A 328 3.60 -1.11 -9.03
C ASN A 328 4.29 -2.27 -8.29
N GLY A 329 3.60 -2.86 -7.32
CA GLY A 329 4.13 -3.89 -6.44
C GLY A 329 3.05 -4.78 -5.87
N PHE A 330 3.49 -5.79 -5.14
CA PHE A 330 2.63 -6.74 -4.44
C PHE A 330 2.71 -6.50 -2.94
N PHE A 331 1.55 -6.31 -2.31
CA PHE A 331 1.42 -6.23 -0.85
C PHE A 331 0.73 -7.48 -0.30
N GLY A 332 1.37 -8.63 -0.54
CA GLY A 332 0.79 -9.95 -0.34
C GLY A 332 0.79 -10.40 1.11
N VAL A 333 -0.16 -11.29 1.47
CA VAL A 333 -0.18 -11.98 2.76
C VAL A 333 0.95 -13.00 2.78
N ALA A 334 1.83 -12.94 3.79
CA ALA A 334 2.95 -13.87 3.88
C ALA A 334 2.51 -15.30 4.32
N PRO A 335 1.76 -15.49 5.44
CA PRO A 335 1.37 -16.81 5.91
C PRO A 335 0.65 -17.65 4.84
N GLY A 336 1.07 -18.91 4.70
CA GLY A 336 0.61 -19.83 3.68
C GLY A 336 1.36 -19.76 2.34
N THR A 337 2.21 -18.75 2.12
CA THR A 337 3.08 -18.67 0.93
C THR A 337 4.29 -19.62 1.09
N SER A 338 4.55 -20.48 0.12
CA SER A 338 5.70 -21.38 0.11
C SER A 338 6.05 -21.79 -1.33
N ASP A 339 7.17 -22.49 -1.54
CA ASP A 339 7.52 -23.01 -2.86
C ASP A 339 6.48 -24.00 -3.41
N LYS A 340 5.69 -24.61 -2.52
CA LYS A 340 4.57 -25.48 -2.89
C LYS A 340 3.33 -24.71 -3.32
N THR A 341 2.99 -23.62 -2.63
CA THR A 341 1.72 -22.90 -2.85
C THR A 341 1.85 -21.74 -3.83
N ASN A 342 3.01 -21.09 -3.87
CA ASN A 342 3.30 -19.97 -4.78
C ASN A 342 4.84 -19.77 -4.93
N PRO A 343 5.51 -20.60 -5.74
CA PRO A 343 6.95 -20.49 -5.97
C PRO A 343 7.36 -19.16 -6.65
N TYR A 344 6.47 -18.56 -7.43
CA TYR A 344 6.76 -17.27 -8.07
C TYR A 344 6.74 -16.12 -7.06
N ALA A 345 5.84 -16.14 -6.07
CA ALA A 345 5.92 -15.19 -4.96
C ALA A 345 7.22 -15.38 -4.16
N MET A 346 7.62 -16.62 -3.86
CA MET A 346 8.89 -16.89 -3.17
C MET A 346 10.11 -16.32 -3.92
N ALA A 347 10.14 -16.47 -5.25
CA ALA A 347 11.17 -15.86 -6.09
C ALA A 347 11.09 -14.31 -6.10
N THR A 348 9.88 -13.76 -6.12
CA THR A 348 9.63 -12.30 -6.17
C THR A 348 10.15 -11.60 -4.91
N ILE A 349 9.95 -12.22 -3.74
CA ILE A 349 10.26 -11.62 -2.42
C ILE A 349 11.71 -11.81 -1.96
N ALA A 350 12.52 -12.52 -2.75
CA ALA A 350 13.90 -12.88 -2.40
C ALA A 350 14.87 -11.69 -2.40
N LYS A 351 14.47 -10.55 -2.99
CA LYS A 351 15.26 -9.31 -3.01
C LYS A 351 14.40 -8.06 -2.98
N ASN A 352 14.98 -6.92 -2.58
CA ASN A 352 14.34 -5.59 -2.55
C ASN A 352 12.94 -5.57 -1.91
N THR A 353 12.75 -6.36 -0.84
CA THR A 353 11.43 -6.60 -0.24
C THR A 353 11.38 -6.12 1.20
N VAL A 354 10.30 -5.43 1.56
CA VAL A 354 10.00 -5.08 2.95
C VAL A 354 8.98 -6.05 3.50
N PHE A 355 9.35 -6.80 4.53
CA PHE A 355 8.46 -7.68 5.29
C PHE A 355 7.93 -6.97 6.54
N THR A 356 6.69 -7.27 6.91
CA THR A 356 6.03 -6.67 8.07
C THR A 356 5.38 -7.74 8.91
N ASN A 357 5.76 -7.84 10.19
CA ASN A 357 5.22 -8.76 11.19
C ASN A 357 5.39 -10.26 10.87
N VAL A 358 6.41 -10.63 10.11
CA VAL A 358 6.81 -12.04 9.96
C VAL A 358 7.76 -12.46 11.08
N GLY A 359 7.95 -13.77 11.25
CA GLY A 359 9.01 -14.31 12.07
C GLY A 359 10.38 -14.09 11.44
N GLU A 360 11.42 -14.07 12.27
CA GLU A 360 12.81 -13.91 11.87
C GLU A 360 13.61 -15.15 12.27
N THR A 361 14.47 -15.61 11.38
CA THR A 361 15.40 -16.72 11.66
C THR A 361 16.76 -16.18 12.12
N SER A 362 17.45 -16.92 12.99
CA SER A 362 18.76 -16.50 13.53
C SER A 362 19.87 -16.36 12.50
N ASP A 363 19.72 -16.99 11.33
CA ASP A 363 20.60 -16.84 10.17
C ASP A 363 20.23 -15.64 9.28
N GLY A 364 19.32 -14.76 9.73
CA GLY A 364 18.98 -13.49 9.09
C GLY A 364 17.92 -13.57 7.99
N GLY A 365 17.12 -14.62 8.00
CA GLY A 365 15.97 -14.82 7.10
C GLY A 365 14.62 -14.53 7.75
N VAL A 366 13.56 -15.00 7.10
CA VAL A 366 12.16 -14.84 7.54
C VAL A 366 11.48 -16.19 7.66
N TRP A 367 10.45 -16.26 8.50
CA TRP A 367 9.63 -17.46 8.66
C TRP A 367 8.17 -17.09 8.95
N TRP A 368 7.24 -17.95 8.54
CA TRP A 368 5.81 -17.85 8.84
C TRP A 368 5.14 -19.22 8.75
N GLU A 369 3.91 -19.30 9.27
CA GLU A 369 3.07 -20.49 9.21
C GLU A 369 2.84 -20.93 7.76
N GLY A 370 3.25 -22.17 7.43
CA GLY A 370 3.16 -22.76 6.09
C GLY A 370 4.50 -22.94 5.38
N LEU A 371 5.60 -22.41 5.95
CA LEU A 371 6.96 -22.77 5.55
C LEU A 371 7.44 -24.02 6.29
N ASP A 372 8.37 -24.73 5.66
CA ASP A 372 9.07 -25.84 6.30
C ASP A 372 9.85 -25.37 7.54
N PRO A 373 10.12 -26.25 8.51
CA PRO A 373 10.97 -25.93 9.65
C PRO A 373 12.34 -25.43 9.19
N PRO A 374 12.94 -24.45 9.89
CA PRO A 374 14.28 -23.99 9.54
C PRO A 374 15.32 -25.10 9.78
N ALA A 375 16.51 -24.95 9.18
CA ALA A 375 17.60 -25.89 9.34
C ALA A 375 17.98 -26.11 10.82
N ALA A 376 18.53 -27.29 11.13
CA ALA A 376 18.93 -27.62 12.50
C ALA A 376 19.87 -26.55 13.08
N GLY A 377 19.60 -26.11 14.32
CA GLY A 377 20.36 -25.07 15.00
C GLY A 377 19.93 -23.63 14.72
N VAL A 378 19.07 -23.39 13.72
CA VAL A 378 18.48 -22.07 13.47
C VAL A 378 17.31 -21.83 14.43
N THR A 379 17.36 -20.73 15.17
CA THR A 379 16.29 -20.34 16.10
C THR A 379 15.35 -19.32 15.46
N LEU A 380 14.14 -19.21 16.02
CA LEU A 380 13.09 -18.31 15.53
C LEU A 380 12.79 -17.22 16.56
N THR A 381 12.58 -16.00 16.06
CA THR A 381 12.03 -14.87 16.82
C THR A 381 10.69 -14.49 16.19
N ASP A 382 9.63 -14.43 16.98
CA ASP A 382 8.30 -14.06 16.50
C ASP A 382 8.18 -12.57 16.12
N TRP A 383 7.02 -12.22 15.58
CA TRP A 383 6.70 -10.86 15.17
C TRP A 383 6.56 -9.86 16.34
N HIS A 384 6.48 -10.34 17.58
CA HIS A 384 6.58 -9.50 18.78
C HIS A 384 8.03 -9.27 19.23
N GLY A 385 9.01 -9.90 18.58
CA GLY A 385 10.42 -9.83 18.94
C GLY A 385 10.81 -10.79 20.07
N LYS A 386 10.05 -11.86 20.30
CA LYS A 386 10.32 -12.87 21.35
C LYS A 386 10.80 -14.18 20.75
N THR A 387 11.66 -14.91 21.46
CA THR A 387 12.05 -16.26 21.07
C THR A 387 10.82 -17.14 20.91
N TRP A 388 10.77 -17.89 19.80
CA TRP A 388 9.65 -18.73 19.42
C TRP A 388 10.13 -20.14 19.07
N LYS A 389 9.29 -21.14 19.31
CA LYS A 389 9.54 -22.53 18.95
C LYS A 389 8.32 -23.12 18.27
N GLN A 390 8.54 -24.05 17.35
CA GLN A 390 7.46 -24.76 16.71
C GLN A 390 6.61 -25.50 17.75
N GLY A 391 5.29 -25.39 17.63
CA GLY A 391 4.33 -25.91 18.61
C GLY A 391 3.98 -24.94 19.74
N SER A 392 4.55 -23.73 19.78
CA SER A 392 4.04 -22.66 20.65
C SER A 392 2.57 -22.35 20.36
N SER A 393 1.84 -21.91 21.41
CA SER A 393 0.40 -21.62 21.32
C SER A 393 0.05 -20.38 20.50
N THR A 394 1.03 -19.51 20.25
CA THR A 394 0.89 -18.32 19.41
C THR A 394 1.65 -18.51 18.10
N PRO A 395 1.19 -17.91 16.98
CA PRO A 395 1.91 -17.98 15.72
C PRO A 395 3.20 -17.15 15.78
N CYS A 396 4.21 -17.57 15.01
CA CYS A 396 5.49 -16.87 14.84
C CYS A 396 5.32 -15.60 14.01
N ALA A 397 4.50 -15.64 12.95
CA ALA A 397 4.14 -14.48 12.15
C ALA A 397 2.72 -14.03 12.49
N HIS A 398 2.44 -12.72 12.37
CA HIS A 398 1.06 -12.26 12.48
C HIS A 398 0.22 -12.86 11.33
N PRO A 399 -1.04 -13.31 11.55
CA PRO A 399 -1.87 -13.90 10.48
C PRO A 399 -2.10 -12.99 9.26
N ASN A 400 -1.99 -11.68 9.47
CA ASN A 400 -2.07 -10.66 8.41
C ASN A 400 -0.70 -9.97 8.17
N SER A 401 0.41 -10.65 8.47
CA SER A 401 1.75 -10.20 8.09
C SER A 401 1.91 -10.18 6.57
N ARG A 402 2.81 -9.31 6.09
CA ARG A 402 2.87 -8.94 4.68
C ARG A 402 4.30 -8.97 4.16
N PHE A 403 4.43 -9.23 2.86
CA PHE A 403 5.56 -8.79 2.08
C PHE A 403 5.13 -7.62 1.17
N CYS A 404 6.04 -6.69 0.94
CA CYS A 404 5.91 -5.55 0.02
C CYS A 404 7.06 -5.65 -0.99
N ALA A 405 6.77 -6.11 -2.20
CA ALA A 405 7.78 -6.44 -3.21
C ALA A 405 7.47 -5.82 -4.58
N PRO A 406 8.46 -5.35 -5.36
CA PRO A 406 8.23 -4.76 -6.68
C PRO A 406 7.68 -5.77 -7.68
N ALA A 407 6.68 -5.38 -8.47
CA ALA A 407 5.99 -6.31 -9.37
C ALA A 407 6.90 -6.82 -10.51
N ALA A 408 7.81 -5.96 -10.98
CA ALA A 408 8.80 -6.28 -12.00
C ALA A 408 9.76 -7.43 -11.62
N GLN A 409 9.83 -7.83 -10.34
CA GLN A 409 10.63 -8.97 -9.90
C GLN A 409 9.92 -10.32 -10.07
N CYS A 410 8.61 -10.31 -10.36
CA CYS A 410 7.87 -11.55 -10.54
C CYS A 410 8.34 -12.27 -11.81
N PRO A 411 8.81 -13.54 -11.72
CA PRO A 411 9.34 -14.25 -12.88
C PRO A 411 8.33 -14.51 -14.01
N ILE A 412 7.05 -14.33 -13.72
CA ILE A 412 5.94 -14.49 -14.67
C ILE A 412 5.13 -13.21 -14.83
N VAL A 413 5.72 -12.04 -14.54
CA VAL A 413 5.07 -10.77 -14.84
C VAL A 413 4.75 -10.69 -16.33
N ASP A 414 3.52 -10.29 -16.68
CA ASP A 414 3.07 -10.22 -18.06
C ASP A 414 3.86 -9.13 -18.80
N PRO A 415 4.30 -9.33 -20.06
CA PRO A 415 5.01 -8.29 -20.81
C PRO A 415 4.19 -7.01 -21.02
N GLN A 416 2.85 -7.09 -20.94
CA GLN A 416 1.95 -5.94 -21.05
C GLN A 416 1.47 -5.40 -19.68
N TRP A 417 2.08 -5.81 -18.57
CA TRP A 417 1.61 -5.41 -17.24
C TRP A 417 1.64 -3.89 -16.98
N GLU A 418 2.53 -3.16 -17.67
CA GLU A 418 2.58 -1.68 -17.69
C GLU A 418 2.17 -1.07 -19.02
N SER A 419 1.46 -1.81 -19.89
CA SER A 419 0.96 -1.24 -21.15
C SER A 419 0.00 -0.09 -20.85
N GLU A 420 0.24 1.07 -21.47
CA GLU A 420 -0.60 2.25 -21.31
C GLU A 420 -2.05 2.04 -21.79
N GLU A 421 -2.23 1.18 -22.79
CA GLU A 421 -3.54 0.82 -23.35
C GLU A 421 -4.33 -0.17 -22.45
N GLY A 422 -3.64 -0.85 -21.55
CA GLY A 422 -4.19 -1.97 -20.80
C GLY A 422 -4.47 -3.23 -21.64
N VAL A 423 -4.80 -4.31 -20.94
CA VAL A 423 -5.03 -5.63 -21.53
C VAL A 423 -6.52 -5.90 -21.75
N PRO A 424 -6.93 -6.57 -22.85
CA PRO A 424 -8.35 -6.83 -23.13
C PRO A 424 -8.89 -8.00 -22.28
N ILE A 425 -9.83 -7.71 -21.37
CA ILE A 425 -10.48 -8.70 -20.50
C ILE A 425 -11.57 -9.46 -21.26
N ASP A 426 -11.44 -10.78 -21.31
CA ASP A 426 -12.42 -11.68 -21.94
C ASP A 426 -13.30 -12.41 -20.92
N ALA A 427 -12.91 -12.46 -19.64
CA ALA A 427 -13.69 -13.08 -18.57
C ALA A 427 -13.50 -12.37 -17.22
N ILE A 428 -14.56 -12.32 -16.42
CA ILE A 428 -14.55 -11.91 -15.02
C ILE A 428 -15.01 -13.09 -14.16
N ILE A 429 -14.23 -13.42 -13.13
CA ILE A 429 -14.52 -14.53 -12.20
C ILE A 429 -14.86 -13.96 -10.82
N PHE A 430 -15.95 -14.43 -10.23
CA PHE A 430 -16.28 -14.20 -8.82
C PHE A 430 -16.09 -15.49 -8.03
N GLY A 431 -15.68 -15.37 -6.77
CA GLY A 431 -15.46 -16.55 -5.93
C GLY A 431 -15.15 -16.20 -4.48
N GLY A 432 -15.25 -17.21 -3.62
CA GLY A 432 -15.01 -17.09 -2.19
C GLY A 432 -14.95 -18.46 -1.53
N ARG A 433 -14.71 -18.48 -0.22
CA ARG A 433 -14.68 -19.73 0.56
C ARG A 433 -16.11 -20.15 0.91
N ARG A 434 -16.56 -21.26 0.33
CA ARG A 434 -17.86 -21.88 0.59
C ARG A 434 -17.61 -23.35 0.94
N PRO A 435 -17.74 -23.76 2.22
CA PRO A 435 -17.44 -25.14 2.61
C PRO A 435 -18.44 -26.14 2.01
N GLU A 436 -19.66 -25.68 1.74
CA GLU A 436 -20.77 -26.41 1.13
C GLU A 436 -21.47 -25.49 0.12
N GLY A 437 -22.46 -26.03 -0.61
CA GLY A 437 -23.26 -25.31 -1.61
C GLY A 437 -24.13 -24.18 -1.04
#